data_AF-A0A554IEI9-F1
#
_entry.id   AF-A0A554IEI9-F1
#
_cell.length_a   1.000
_cell.length_b   1.000
_cell.length_c   1.000
_cell.angle_alpha   90.00
_cell.angle_beta   90.00
_cell.angle_gamma   90.00
#
_symmetry.space_group_name_H-M   'P 1'
#
loop_
_entity.id
_entity.type
_entity.pdbx_description
1 polymer ?
#
loop_
_entity_poly.entity_id
_entity_poly.type
_entity_poly.pdbx_seq_one_letter_code
_entity_poly.pdbx_strand_id
1 'polypeptide(L)'
;RLAESLIEKQKGLPSFKMVPGYKWATCINVNQGVVHGIPGNYRLKENDVVSIDMGMKFGGLHIDEAWTLLVQSANLRPELRSRECKVQSEEKKKFLEAGEKALKAAIKAAKAGNRVGHISLAIEKEIKKAGFSPIQALTGHGVGRKLHEEPQIPCYLREHLNATPLIKPGMTLAIEVILRLL
;
A
#
# COMPACT_ATOMS: atom_id res chain seq x y z
N ARG A 1 20.08 5.02 1.43
CA ARG A 1 19.92 6.17 0.50
C ARG A 1 19.71 5.74 -0.97
N LEU A 2 19.48 4.46 -1.27
CA LEU A 2 19.27 4.01 -2.66
C LEU A 2 18.01 4.61 -3.30
N ALA A 3 16.85 4.52 -2.64
CA ALA A 3 15.59 5.02 -3.18
C ALA A 3 15.65 6.52 -3.53
N GLU A 4 16.18 7.34 -2.62
CA GLU A 4 16.39 8.78 -2.84
C GLU A 4 17.26 9.05 -4.07
N SER A 5 18.40 8.35 -4.20
CA SER A 5 19.29 8.49 -5.36
C SER A 5 18.61 8.08 -6.67
N LEU A 6 17.77 7.04 -6.65
CA LEU A 6 17.01 6.62 -7.83
C LEU A 6 15.94 7.65 -8.23
N ILE A 7 15.23 8.23 -7.26
CA ILE A 7 14.26 9.31 -7.48
C ILE A 7 14.95 10.53 -8.11
N GLU A 8 16.07 10.97 -7.54
CA GLU A 8 16.84 12.12 -8.02
C GLU A 8 17.41 11.88 -9.42
N LYS A 9 17.88 10.67 -9.72
CA LYS A 9 18.37 10.29 -11.06
C LYS A 9 17.28 10.43 -12.13
N GLN A 10 16.02 10.23 -11.75
CA GLN A 10 14.87 10.45 -12.63
C GLN A 10 14.38 11.91 -12.61
N LYS A 11 15.10 12.83 -11.96
CA LYS A 11 14.70 14.24 -11.77
C LYS A 11 13.41 14.40 -10.97
N GLY A 12 13.04 13.39 -10.18
CA GLY A 12 11.95 13.47 -9.22
C GLY A 12 12.40 14.03 -7.88
N LEU A 13 11.43 14.33 -7.01
CA LEU A 13 11.65 14.71 -5.62
C LEU A 13 10.99 13.67 -4.71
N PRO A 14 11.61 13.26 -3.58
CA PRO A 14 11.01 12.30 -2.67
C PRO A 14 9.83 12.93 -1.91
N SER A 15 8.60 12.52 -2.25
CA SER A 15 7.36 13.12 -1.72
C SER A 15 7.32 13.09 -0.19
N PHE A 16 7.75 11.97 0.42
CA PHE A 16 7.63 11.77 1.86
C PHE A 16 8.54 12.71 2.66
N LYS A 17 9.67 13.15 2.10
CA LYS A 17 10.54 14.17 2.72
C LYS A 17 9.90 15.57 2.69
N MET A 18 8.83 15.76 1.94
CA MET A 18 8.06 17.01 1.92
C MET A 18 6.99 17.04 3.03
N VAL A 19 6.75 15.93 3.73
CA VAL A 19 5.87 15.87 4.89
C VAL A 19 6.62 16.44 6.11
N PRO A 20 6.06 17.45 6.82
CA PRO A 20 6.71 18.04 7.97
C PRO A 20 7.11 16.99 9.02
N GLY A 21 8.38 16.98 9.41
CA GLY A 21 8.92 16.07 10.41
C GLY A 21 9.37 14.70 9.88
N TYR A 22 9.03 14.32 8.64
CA TYR A 22 9.48 13.08 8.02
C TYR A 22 10.72 13.31 7.14
N LYS A 23 11.76 12.49 7.32
CA LYS A 23 13.10 12.75 6.72
C LYS A 23 13.52 11.72 5.68
N TRP A 24 12.69 10.71 5.41
CA TRP A 24 13.05 9.56 4.59
C TRP A 24 12.28 9.55 3.27
N ALA A 25 12.89 8.98 2.24
CA ALA A 25 12.24 8.83 0.93
C ALA A 25 11.25 7.66 0.87
N THR A 26 11.29 6.78 1.86
CA THR A 26 10.47 5.56 1.93
C THR A 26 10.00 5.32 3.36
N CYS A 27 8.80 4.78 3.51
CA CYS A 27 8.38 4.10 4.73
C CYS A 27 8.73 2.61 4.62
N ILE A 28 9.35 2.03 5.63
CA ILE A 28 9.69 0.60 5.65
C ILE A 28 9.14 -0.03 6.92
N ASN A 29 8.26 -1.01 6.77
CA ASN A 29 7.69 -1.76 7.89
C ASN A 29 8.10 -3.21 7.80
N VAL A 30 8.45 -3.81 8.93
CA VAL A 30 8.83 -5.22 9.02
C VAL A 30 7.88 -5.92 9.99
N ASN A 31 7.32 -7.05 9.56
CA ASN A 31 6.41 -7.92 10.31
C ASN A 31 5.22 -7.17 10.91
N GLN A 32 5.25 -6.82 12.20
CA GLN A 32 4.17 -6.14 12.92
C GLN A 32 4.07 -4.64 12.62
N GLY A 33 5.05 -4.06 11.93
CA GLY A 33 4.96 -2.67 11.48
C GLY A 33 3.83 -2.50 10.46
N VAL A 34 3.08 -1.40 10.56
CA VAL A 34 1.85 -1.18 9.78
C VAL A 34 2.10 -0.21 8.62
N VAL A 35 2.24 1.09 8.92
CA VAL A 35 2.54 2.16 7.97
C VAL A 35 3.52 3.15 8.62
N HIS A 36 4.13 4.00 7.81
CA HIS A 36 5.01 5.09 8.26
C HIS A 36 6.25 4.63 9.07
N GLY A 37 6.62 3.35 8.98
CA GLY A 37 7.84 2.82 9.57
C GLY A 37 9.07 3.60 9.12
N ILE A 38 9.88 4.02 10.08
CA ILE A 38 11.12 4.77 9.82
C ILE A 38 12.21 3.77 9.38
N PRO A 39 12.86 3.97 8.21
CA PRO A 39 14.03 3.16 7.83
C PRO A 39 15.09 3.15 8.93
N GLY A 40 15.54 1.95 9.32
CA GLY A 40 16.50 1.74 10.40
C GLY A 40 17.62 0.78 10.02
N ASN A 41 18.38 0.35 11.03
CA ASN A 41 19.55 -0.54 10.87
C ASN A 41 19.21 -2.04 10.99
N TYR A 42 17.93 -2.38 11.12
CA TYR A 42 17.51 -3.79 11.20
C TYR A 42 17.87 -4.51 9.90
N ARG A 43 18.64 -5.59 10.02
CA ARG A 43 19.00 -6.45 8.89
C ARG A 43 17.86 -7.43 8.66
N LEU A 44 17.21 -7.31 7.51
CA LEU A 44 16.15 -8.21 7.06
C LEU A 44 16.62 -9.66 7.10
N LYS A 45 15.75 -10.54 7.61
CA LYS A 45 15.98 -11.97 7.74
C LYS A 45 15.05 -12.72 6.81
N GLU A 46 15.45 -13.92 6.44
CA GLU A 46 14.58 -14.85 5.72
C GLU A 46 13.24 -15.00 6.47
N ASN A 47 12.15 -15.02 5.71
CA ASN A 47 10.76 -15.02 6.17
C ASN A 47 10.26 -13.72 6.81
N ASP A 48 11.02 -12.62 6.88
CA ASP A 48 10.45 -11.33 7.25
C ASP A 48 9.43 -10.88 6.19
N VAL A 49 8.28 -10.37 6.62
CA VAL A 49 7.34 -9.66 5.74
C VAL A 49 7.72 -8.19 5.79
N VAL A 50 7.98 -7.57 4.64
CA VAL A 50 8.46 -6.20 4.55
C VAL A 50 7.56 -5.42 3.62
N SER A 51 6.97 -4.33 4.11
CA SER A 51 6.37 -3.33 3.23
C SER A 51 7.36 -2.20 2.97
N ILE A 52 7.46 -1.81 1.69
CA ILE A 52 8.21 -0.65 1.23
C ILE A 52 7.19 0.24 0.55
N ASP A 53 7.06 1.44 1.08
CA ASP A 53 6.14 2.47 0.62
C ASP A 53 6.98 3.68 0.20
N MET A 54 6.68 4.24 -0.98
CA MET A 54 7.49 5.26 -1.62
C MET A 54 6.63 6.22 -2.46
N GLY A 55 6.69 7.49 -2.11
CA GLY A 55 6.14 8.57 -2.91
C GLY A 55 7.20 9.39 -3.65
N MET A 56 6.89 9.78 -4.89
CA MET A 56 7.73 10.67 -5.70
C MET A 56 6.91 11.82 -6.27
N LYS A 57 7.47 13.03 -6.28
CA LYS A 57 6.92 14.17 -6.99
C LYS A 57 7.66 14.35 -8.31
N PHE A 58 6.93 14.31 -9.42
CA PHE A 58 7.46 14.42 -10.77
C PHE A 58 6.53 15.25 -11.65
N GLY A 59 7.09 16.21 -12.39
CA GLY A 59 6.28 17.11 -13.23
C GLY A 59 5.23 17.92 -12.46
N GLY A 60 5.46 18.17 -11.17
CA GLY A 60 4.51 18.87 -10.29
C GLY A 60 3.43 17.99 -9.67
N LEU A 61 3.38 16.70 -9.98
CA LEU A 61 2.42 15.73 -9.45
C LEU A 61 3.11 14.72 -8.53
N HIS A 62 2.43 14.32 -7.47
CA HIS A 62 2.79 13.24 -6.56
C HIS A 62 2.26 11.92 -7.13
N ILE A 63 3.10 10.90 -7.06
CA ILE A 63 2.77 9.49 -7.21
C ILE A 63 3.08 8.79 -5.89
N ASP A 64 2.31 7.76 -5.58
CA ASP A 64 2.41 7.00 -4.34
C ASP A 64 2.17 5.52 -4.61
N GLU A 65 3.04 4.67 -4.09
CA GLU A 65 3.00 3.23 -4.30
C GLU A 65 3.68 2.47 -3.16
N ALA A 66 3.00 1.43 -2.68
CA ALA A 66 3.50 0.53 -1.67
C ALA A 66 3.48 -0.93 -2.13
N TRP A 67 4.53 -1.67 -1.77
CA TRP A 67 4.66 -3.11 -2.02
C TRP A 67 4.97 -3.84 -0.72
N THR A 68 4.30 -4.97 -0.51
CA THR A 68 4.62 -5.89 0.59
C THR A 68 5.20 -7.17 0.02
N LEU A 69 6.36 -7.57 0.54
CA LEU A 69 7.16 -8.68 0.04
C LEU A 69 7.56 -9.59 1.19
N LEU A 70 7.71 -10.89 0.92
CA LEU A 70 8.41 -11.78 1.84
C LEU A 70 9.89 -11.82 1.48
N VAL A 71 10.75 -11.62 2.47
CA VAL A 71 12.20 -11.77 2.32
C VAL A 71 12.53 -13.25 2.13
N GLN A 72 13.09 -13.57 0.97
CA GLN A 72 13.49 -14.92 0.62
C GLN A 72 14.95 -15.19 1.00
N SER A 73 15.33 -16.47 1.05
CA SER A 73 16.72 -16.88 1.29
C SER A 73 17.68 -16.28 0.27
N ALA A 74 18.81 -15.75 0.74
CA ALA A 74 19.87 -15.22 -0.14
C ALA A 74 20.46 -16.29 -1.07
N ASN A 75 20.34 -17.57 -0.70
CA ASN A 75 20.85 -18.71 -1.45
C ASN A 75 19.91 -19.20 -2.57
N LEU A 76 18.73 -18.57 -2.74
CA LEU A 76 17.85 -18.89 -3.86
C LEU A 76 18.45 -18.41 -5.18
N ARG A 77 18.47 -19.31 -6.17
CA ARG A 77 18.95 -19.00 -7.52
C ARG A 77 18.14 -17.83 -8.10
N PRO A 78 18.78 -16.88 -8.82
CA PRO A 78 18.10 -15.74 -9.40
C PRO A 78 16.88 -16.11 -10.25
N GLU A 79 16.98 -17.16 -11.05
CA GLU A 79 15.86 -17.68 -11.86
C GLU A 79 14.67 -18.26 -11.07
N LEU A 80 14.85 -18.57 -9.77
CA LEU A 80 13.80 -19.05 -8.87
C LEU A 80 13.21 -17.93 -8.00
N ARG A 81 13.65 -16.68 -8.18
CA ARG A 81 13.05 -15.49 -7.56
C ARG A 81 11.77 -15.09 -8.31
N SER A 82 10.85 -16.03 -8.48
CA SER A 82 9.51 -15.72 -8.96
C SER A 82 8.72 -15.01 -7.85
N ARG A 83 7.68 -14.25 -8.23
CA ARG A 83 6.68 -13.72 -7.28
C ARG A 83 5.99 -14.83 -6.49
N GLU A 84 6.05 -16.08 -6.96
CA GLU A 84 5.56 -17.26 -6.27
C GLU A 84 6.49 -17.60 -5.12
N CYS A 85 6.22 -16.95 -4.00
CA CYS A 85 6.98 -17.12 -2.81
C CYS A 85 6.76 -18.53 -2.24
N LYS A 86 7.85 -19.29 -2.04
CA LYS A 86 7.83 -20.44 -1.11
C LYS A 86 7.79 -19.90 0.32
N VAL A 87 6.65 -19.35 0.70
CA VAL A 87 6.41 -18.92 2.07
C VAL A 87 6.38 -20.18 2.94
N GLN A 88 7.29 -20.30 3.91
CA GLN A 88 7.25 -21.44 4.84
C GLN A 88 6.09 -21.32 5.85
N SER A 89 5.54 -20.12 6.02
CA SER A 89 4.37 -19.83 6.86
C SER A 89 3.11 -19.64 6.02
N GLU A 90 2.17 -20.58 6.15
CA GLU A 90 0.86 -20.50 5.47
C GLU A 90 0.09 -19.23 5.86
N GLU A 91 0.24 -18.75 7.09
CA GLU A 91 -0.37 -17.50 7.55
C GLU A 91 0.15 -16.27 6.79
N LYS A 92 1.48 -16.14 6.66
CA LYS A 92 2.09 -15.03 5.92
C LYS A 92 1.69 -15.07 4.44
N LYS A 93 1.60 -16.26 3.86
CA LYS A 93 1.14 -16.46 2.48
C LYS A 93 -0.30 -15.97 2.33
N LYS A 94 -1.18 -16.42 3.22
CA LYS A 94 -2.59 -16.03 3.25
C LYS A 94 -2.76 -14.52 3.44
N PHE A 95 -1.93 -13.90 4.27
CA PHE A 95 -1.93 -12.44 4.49
C PHE A 95 -1.57 -11.67 3.20
N LEU A 96 -0.48 -12.05 2.53
CA LEU A 96 -0.04 -11.42 1.28
C LEU A 96 -1.08 -11.61 0.16
N GLU A 97 -1.60 -12.83 0.02
CA GLU A 97 -2.65 -13.13 -0.96
C GLU A 97 -3.94 -12.36 -0.69
N ALA A 98 -4.34 -12.22 0.57
CA ALA A 98 -5.53 -11.47 0.95
C ALA A 98 -5.40 -9.98 0.58
N GLY A 99 -4.25 -9.38 0.88
CA GLY A 99 -3.95 -8.00 0.49
C GLY A 99 -3.99 -7.81 -1.04
N GLU A 100 -3.35 -8.70 -1.79
CA GLU A 100 -3.31 -8.63 -3.26
C GLU A 100 -4.70 -8.83 -3.89
N LYS A 101 -5.48 -9.82 -3.41
CA LYS A 101 -6.85 -10.08 -3.89
C LYS A 101 -7.77 -8.89 -3.59
N ALA A 102 -7.68 -8.34 -2.38
CA ALA A 102 -8.44 -7.16 -1.97
C ALA A 102 -8.09 -5.94 -2.83
N LEU A 103 -6.80 -5.66 -3.07
CA LEU A 103 -6.37 -4.55 -3.92
C LEU A 103 -6.88 -4.70 -5.35
N LYS A 104 -6.79 -5.90 -5.94
CA LYS A 104 -7.35 -6.17 -7.27
C LYS A 104 -8.86 -5.94 -7.34
N ALA A 105 -9.61 -6.39 -6.33
CA ALA A 105 -11.04 -6.16 -6.23
C ALA A 105 -11.37 -4.67 -6.10
N ALA A 106 -10.61 -3.94 -5.28
CA ALA A 106 -10.73 -2.50 -5.06
C ALA A 106 -10.50 -1.70 -6.35
N ILE A 107 -9.42 -2.00 -7.09
CA ILE A 107 -9.11 -1.38 -8.39
C ILE A 107 -10.25 -1.64 -9.39
N LYS A 108 -10.81 -2.86 -9.42
CA LYS A 108 -11.96 -3.18 -10.29
C LYS A 108 -13.21 -2.36 -9.92
N ALA A 109 -13.38 -2.02 -8.65
CA ALA A 109 -14.48 -1.18 -8.16
C ALA A 109 -14.24 0.33 -8.36
N ALA A 110 -12.99 0.76 -8.54
CA ALA A 110 -12.60 2.16 -8.74
C ALA A 110 -12.90 2.66 -10.17
N LYS A 111 -14.19 2.78 -10.49
CA LYS A 111 -14.68 3.24 -11.80
C LYS A 111 -15.48 4.53 -11.67
N ALA A 112 -15.40 5.39 -12.68
CA ALA A 112 -16.28 6.55 -12.76
C ALA A 112 -17.75 6.12 -12.68
N GLY A 113 -18.55 6.85 -11.89
CA GLY A 113 -19.94 6.52 -11.59
C GLY A 113 -20.12 5.62 -10.35
N ASN A 114 -19.10 4.85 -9.96
CA ASN A 114 -19.08 4.25 -8.63
C ASN A 114 -18.76 5.30 -7.57
N ARG A 115 -18.82 4.88 -6.31
CA ARG A 115 -18.47 5.69 -5.13
C ARG A 115 -17.29 5.07 -4.38
N VAL A 116 -16.57 5.87 -3.61
CA VAL A 116 -15.47 5.42 -2.73
C VAL A 116 -15.90 4.23 -1.87
N GLY A 117 -17.13 4.23 -1.35
CA GLY A 117 -17.65 3.11 -0.56
C GLY A 117 -17.70 1.77 -1.32
N HIS A 118 -17.76 1.77 -2.65
CA HIS A 118 -17.64 0.54 -3.44
C HIS A 118 -16.22 -0.04 -3.39
N ILE A 119 -15.21 0.83 -3.37
CA ILE A 119 -13.81 0.44 -3.17
C ILE A 119 -13.65 -0.15 -1.78
N SER A 120 -14.11 0.59 -0.75
CA SER A 120 -14.03 0.17 0.64
C SER A 120 -14.74 -1.15 0.91
N LEU A 121 -15.95 -1.34 0.36
CA LEU A 121 -16.73 -2.56 0.49
C LEU A 121 -16.07 -3.75 -0.23
N ALA A 122 -15.43 -3.52 -1.39
CA ALA A 122 -14.70 -4.56 -2.11
C ALA A 122 -13.49 -5.04 -1.30
N ILE A 123 -12.72 -4.12 -0.71
CA ILE A 123 -11.61 -4.44 0.19
C ILE A 123 -12.12 -5.26 1.38
N GLU A 124 -13.12 -4.73 2.09
CA GLU A 124 -13.67 -5.33 3.31
C GLU A 124 -14.13 -6.78 3.10
N LYS A 125 -14.83 -7.03 1.99
CA LYS A 125 -15.32 -8.37 1.64
C LYS A 125 -14.18 -9.36 1.45
N GLU A 126 -13.15 -8.99 0.69
CA GLU A 126 -12.02 -9.88 0.40
C GLU A 126 -11.18 -10.15 1.66
N ILE A 127 -10.87 -9.13 2.46
CA ILE A 127 -10.06 -9.33 3.68
C ILE A 127 -10.83 -10.13 4.74
N LYS A 128 -12.13 -9.87 4.95
CA LYS A 128 -12.95 -10.61 5.91
C LYS A 128 -13.16 -12.05 5.49
N LYS A 129 -13.39 -12.30 4.19
CA LYS A 129 -13.47 -13.67 3.63
C LYS A 129 -12.18 -14.45 3.87
N ALA A 130 -11.02 -13.78 3.85
CA ALA A 130 -9.74 -14.40 4.15
C ALA A 130 -9.44 -14.50 5.67
N GLY A 131 -10.31 -14.02 6.55
CA GLY A 131 -10.15 -14.09 8.00
C GLY A 131 -9.26 -12.99 8.59
N PHE A 132 -9.17 -11.83 7.93
CA PHE A 132 -8.44 -10.65 8.40
C PHE A 132 -9.40 -9.49 8.68
N SER A 133 -8.89 -8.45 9.37
CA SER A 133 -9.63 -7.22 9.64
C SER A 133 -8.92 -5.98 9.11
N PRO A 134 -9.66 -4.93 8.69
CA PRO A 134 -9.08 -3.67 8.29
C PRO A 134 -8.56 -2.89 9.50
N ILE A 135 -7.49 -2.12 9.30
CA ILE A 135 -7.04 -1.13 10.30
C ILE A 135 -7.84 0.15 10.10
N GLN A 136 -8.69 0.50 11.08
CA GLN A 136 -9.69 1.55 10.91
C GLN A 136 -9.12 2.98 10.93
N ALA A 137 -7.98 3.16 11.60
CA ALA A 137 -7.32 4.45 11.78
C ALA A 137 -6.59 4.96 10.52
N LEU A 138 -6.51 4.15 9.47
CA LEU A 138 -5.73 4.44 8.26
C LEU A 138 -6.60 4.26 7.01
N THR A 139 -6.28 5.00 5.96
CA THR A 139 -7.04 5.03 4.70
C THR A 139 -6.11 5.31 3.53
N GLY A 140 -6.48 4.82 2.36
CA GLY A 140 -6.04 5.43 1.10
C GLY A 140 -6.56 6.86 0.95
N HIS A 141 -6.19 7.51 -0.15
CA HIS A 141 -6.47 8.93 -0.35
C HIS A 141 -6.50 9.31 -1.84
N GLY A 142 -7.00 10.51 -2.14
CA GLY A 142 -6.68 11.17 -3.40
C GLY A 142 -5.19 11.54 -3.44
N VAL A 143 -4.57 11.50 -4.62
CA VAL A 143 -3.16 11.85 -4.80
C VAL A 143 -2.96 12.57 -6.13
N GLY A 144 -2.13 13.60 -6.17
CA GLY A 144 -1.91 14.37 -7.38
C GLY A 144 -1.12 15.64 -7.14
N ARG A 145 -1.76 16.79 -6.96
CA ARG A 145 -1.05 18.06 -6.73
C ARG A 145 -0.47 18.15 -5.31
N LYS A 146 -1.13 17.50 -4.36
CA LYS A 146 -0.65 17.22 -3.01
C LYS A 146 -0.44 15.72 -2.84
N LEU A 147 0.41 15.34 -1.89
CA LEU A 147 0.64 13.94 -1.55
C LEU A 147 -0.64 13.28 -1.03
N HIS A 148 -1.34 13.96 -0.11
CA HIS A 148 -2.65 13.52 0.38
C HIS A 148 -3.71 14.55 -0.02
N GLU A 149 -4.73 14.09 -0.74
CA GLU A 149 -5.91 14.82 -1.16
C GLU A 149 -7.18 14.05 -0.78
N GLU A 150 -8.33 14.73 -0.80
CA GLU A 150 -9.62 14.05 -0.74
C GLU A 150 -9.87 13.24 -2.03
N PRO A 151 -10.67 12.16 -1.99
CA PRO A 151 -11.35 11.63 -0.80
C PRO A 151 -10.47 10.68 0.02
N GLN A 152 -10.74 10.57 1.32
CA GLN A 152 -10.29 9.40 2.10
C GLN A 152 -10.91 8.11 1.57
N ILE A 153 -10.13 7.02 1.52
CA ILE A 153 -10.55 5.70 1.01
C ILE A 153 -10.29 4.64 2.09
N PRO A 154 -11.23 4.41 3.02
CA PRO A 154 -11.05 3.42 4.08
C PRO A 154 -11.08 1.99 3.52
N CYS A 155 -10.43 1.05 4.22
CA CYS A 155 -10.48 -0.38 3.90
C CYS A 155 -11.79 -1.08 4.33
N TYR A 156 -12.81 -0.31 4.72
CA TYR A 156 -14.12 -0.79 5.15
C TYR A 156 -15.20 0.24 4.92
N LEU A 157 -16.43 -0.21 4.74
CA LEU A 157 -17.56 0.69 4.50
C LEU A 157 -17.96 1.37 5.82
N ARG A 158 -17.49 2.62 6.03
CA ARG A 158 -17.74 3.42 7.24
C ARG A 158 -19.19 3.86 7.40
N GLU A 159 -19.86 4.11 6.29
CA GLU A 159 -21.18 4.73 6.23
C GLU A 159 -21.99 4.15 5.07
N HIS A 160 -23.26 4.55 4.93
CA HIS A 160 -24.08 4.06 3.85
C HIS A 160 -23.44 4.34 2.48
N LEU A 161 -23.46 3.35 1.58
CA LEU A 161 -22.78 3.40 0.28
C LEU A 161 -23.04 4.69 -0.50
N ASN A 162 -24.29 5.16 -0.50
CA ASN A 162 -24.72 6.36 -1.22
C ASN A 162 -24.25 7.68 -0.58
N ALA A 163 -23.82 7.67 0.68
CA ALA A 163 -23.27 8.83 1.37
C ALA A 163 -21.77 9.04 1.05
N THR A 164 -21.07 8.00 0.57
CA THR A 164 -19.64 8.10 0.22
C THR A 164 -19.39 8.89 -1.08
N PRO A 165 -18.22 9.54 -1.25
CA PRO A 165 -17.91 10.37 -2.41
C PRO A 165 -18.05 9.64 -3.77
N LEU A 166 -18.58 10.35 -4.79
CA LEU A 166 -18.68 9.85 -6.16
C LEU A 166 -17.32 9.89 -6.87
N ILE A 167 -16.93 8.79 -7.51
CA ILE A 167 -15.74 8.69 -8.35
C ILE A 167 -16.06 9.33 -9.69
N LYS A 168 -15.29 10.36 -10.05
CA LYS A 168 -15.45 11.12 -11.29
C LYS A 168 -14.28 10.85 -12.23
N PRO A 169 -14.48 10.95 -13.57
CA PRO A 169 -13.38 10.90 -14.52
C PRO A 169 -12.29 11.92 -14.17
N GLY A 170 -11.02 11.52 -14.29
CA GLY A 170 -9.86 12.36 -14.01
C GLY A 170 -9.40 12.37 -12.55
N MET A 171 -10.10 11.70 -11.63
CA MET A 171 -9.58 11.48 -10.28
C MET A 171 -8.36 10.55 -10.30
N THR A 172 -7.40 10.79 -9.42
CA THR A 172 -6.25 9.92 -9.16
C THR A 172 -6.25 9.54 -7.68
N LEU A 173 -6.21 8.24 -7.41
CA LEU A 173 -6.47 7.67 -6.09
C LEU A 173 -5.35 6.70 -5.71
N ALA A 174 -4.80 6.85 -4.51
CA ALA A 174 -3.97 5.85 -3.86
C ALA A 174 -4.89 4.90 -3.09
N ILE A 175 -5.07 3.68 -3.61
CA ILE A 175 -5.86 2.63 -2.96
C ILE A 175 -4.90 1.74 -2.18
N GLU A 176 -4.94 1.87 -0.86
CA GLU A 176 -4.00 1.23 0.04
C GLU A 176 -4.72 0.22 0.93
N VAL A 177 -4.45 -1.07 0.74
CA VAL A 177 -5.08 -2.13 1.55
C VAL A 177 -4.28 -2.35 2.82
N ILE A 178 -4.82 -1.90 3.95
CA ILE A 178 -4.19 -1.97 5.26
C ILE A 178 -5.02 -2.89 6.17
N LEU A 179 -4.49 -4.09 6.40
CA LEU A 179 -5.15 -5.18 7.10
C LEU A 179 -4.28 -5.73 8.24
N ARG A 180 -4.93 -6.39 9.20
CA ARG A 180 -4.31 -7.08 10.34
C ARG A 180 -4.93 -8.46 10.55
N LEU A 181 -4.19 -9.31 11.26
CA LEU A 181 -4.77 -10.51 11.89
C LEU A 181 -5.87 -10.10 12.89
N LEU A 182 -6.88 -10.96 13.02
CA LEU A 182 -8.01 -10.75 13.92
C LEU A 182 -7.54 -10.60 15.37
#